data_AF-A0AAE3T7A1-F1
#
_entry.id   AF-A0AAE3T7A1-F1
#
_cell.length_a   1.000
_cell.length_b   1.000
_cell.length_c   1.000
_cell.angle_alpha   90.00
_cell.angle_beta   90.00
_cell.angle_gamma   90.00
#
_symmetry.space_group_name_H-M   'P 1'
#
loop_
_entity.id
_entity.type
_entity.pdbx_description
1 polymer ?
#
loop_
_entity_poly.entity_id
_entity_poly.type
_entity_poly.pdbx_seq_one_letter_code
_entity_poly.pdbx_strand_id
1 'polypeptide(L)'
;MTRLLVILALATACVTTARAGSLPFYAHERAQTFAVCSGRLSALAVRQSAMEDPEATATRRLMQDFDMLLEATLPAAYDEGVPERQPRVWRARGWTEIAGLLRETHDSPDAGRAERAAAQLTQRIRQCRDLILPANGPPRQ
;
A
#
# COMPACT_ATOMS: atom_id res chain seq x y z
N MET A 1 -27.83 -5.90 50.08
CA MET A 1 -26.49 -5.50 49.56
C MET A 1 -26.30 -6.08 48.16
N THR A 2 -27.20 -5.77 47.21
CA THR A 2 -27.32 -6.55 45.95
C THR A 2 -27.82 -5.70 44.78
N ARG A 3 -27.55 -4.39 44.79
CA ARG A 3 -27.94 -3.47 43.70
C ARG A 3 -26.83 -2.51 43.25
N LEU A 4 -25.69 -2.47 43.93
CA LEU A 4 -24.58 -1.55 43.59
C LEU A 4 -23.62 -2.09 42.52
N LEU A 5 -23.64 -3.39 42.22
CA LEU A 5 -22.64 -4.02 41.35
C LEU A 5 -22.97 -3.98 39.84
N VAL A 6 -24.17 -3.55 39.44
CA VAL A 6 -24.61 -3.64 38.03
C VAL A 6 -24.30 -2.37 37.23
N ILE A 7 -24.06 -1.23 37.88
CA ILE A 7 -23.89 0.05 37.19
C ILE A 7 -22.44 0.28 36.70
N LEU A 8 -21.47 -0.47 37.22
CA LEU A 8 -20.05 -0.27 36.88
C LEU A 8 -19.54 -1.06 35.66
N ALA A 9 -20.42 -1.74 34.92
CA ALA A 9 -20.03 -2.59 33.79
C ALA A 9 -20.30 -1.98 32.40
N LEU A 10 -20.78 -0.73 32.32
CA LEU A 10 -21.32 -0.16 31.07
C LEU A 10 -20.45 0.90 30.38
N ALA A 11 -19.24 1.20 30.86
CA ALA A 11 -18.51 2.40 30.40
C ALA A 11 -17.09 2.15 29.88
N THR A 12 -16.76 0.93 29.44
CA THR A 12 -15.42 0.63 28.91
C THR A 12 -15.43 -0.16 27.61
N ALA A 13 -16.37 0.16 26.71
CA ALA A 13 -16.24 -0.16 25.29
C ALA A 13 -15.42 0.97 24.63
N CYS A 14 -14.13 1.02 24.95
CA CYS A 14 -13.21 2.01 24.38
C CYS A 14 -12.98 1.67 22.90
N VAL A 15 -13.68 2.41 22.05
CA VAL A 15 -13.43 2.72 20.64
C VAL A 15 -12.12 2.11 20.10
N THR A 16 -12.21 0.99 19.40
CA THR A 16 -11.14 0.59 18.47
C THR A 16 -11.27 1.48 17.23
N THR A 17 -10.63 2.65 17.25
CA THR A 17 -10.48 3.47 16.04
C THR A 17 -9.61 2.68 15.06
N ALA A 18 -10.24 2.00 14.10
CA ALA A 18 -9.55 1.57 12.89
C ALA A 18 -9.00 2.85 12.23
N ARG A 19 -7.67 3.00 12.19
CA ARG A 19 -7.04 4.08 11.43
C ARG A 19 -7.22 3.77 9.95
N ALA A 20 -8.36 4.17 9.39
CA ALA A 20 -8.43 4.40 7.96
C ALA A 20 -7.39 5.48 7.64
N GLY A 21 -6.35 5.13 6.87
CA GLY A 21 -5.43 6.12 6.37
C GLY A 21 -6.22 7.04 5.45
N SER A 22 -6.58 8.23 5.92
CA SER A 22 -7.21 9.23 5.07
C SER A 22 -6.25 9.56 3.94
N LEU A 23 -6.75 9.57 2.71
CA LEU A 23 -5.95 10.01 1.57
C LEU A 23 -5.40 11.43 1.83
N PRO A 24 -4.20 11.74 1.32
CA PRO A 24 -3.64 13.08 1.44
C PRO A 24 -4.59 14.18 0.95
N PHE A 25 -4.53 15.34 1.60
CA PHE A 25 -5.43 16.45 1.30
C PHE A 25 -5.11 17.10 -0.05
N TYR A 26 -3.84 17.25 -0.39
CA TYR A 26 -3.42 17.89 -1.63
C TYR A 26 -3.40 16.90 -2.81
N ALA A 27 -3.75 17.39 -4.01
CA ALA A 27 -3.84 16.54 -5.20
C ALA A 27 -2.46 16.01 -5.61
N HIS A 28 -1.39 16.81 -5.50
CA HIS A 28 -0.03 16.36 -5.80
C HIS A 28 0.42 15.21 -4.89
N GLU A 29 0.06 15.23 -3.60
CA GLU A 29 0.40 14.16 -2.65
C GLU A 29 -0.35 12.86 -2.98
N ARG A 30 -1.63 12.96 -3.34
CA ARG A 30 -2.41 11.80 -3.81
C ARG A 30 -1.83 11.24 -5.10
N ALA A 31 -1.54 12.09 -6.09
CA ALA A 31 -0.93 11.68 -7.36
C ALA A 31 0.43 11.00 -7.13
N GLN A 32 1.27 11.54 -6.26
CA GLN A 32 2.53 10.90 -5.89
C GLN A 32 2.30 9.52 -5.27
N THR A 33 1.37 9.42 -4.33
CA THR A 33 1.05 8.16 -3.65
C THR A 33 0.58 7.10 -4.64
N PHE A 34 -0.35 7.45 -5.53
CA PHE A 34 -0.89 6.53 -6.54
C PHE A 34 0.18 6.11 -7.55
N ALA A 35 0.99 7.05 -8.05
CA ALA A 35 2.08 6.74 -8.97
C ALA A 35 3.12 5.80 -8.35
N VAL A 36 3.52 6.06 -7.10
CA VAL A 36 4.46 5.18 -6.38
C VAL A 36 3.86 3.79 -6.18
N CYS A 37 2.62 3.68 -5.72
CA CYS A 37 1.97 2.39 -5.50
C CYS A 37 1.79 1.59 -6.78
N SER A 38 1.41 2.24 -7.88
CA SER A 38 1.39 1.62 -9.20
C SER A 38 2.76 1.08 -9.61
N GLY A 39 3.83 1.87 -9.43
CA GLY A 39 5.21 1.42 -9.71
C GLY A 39 5.62 0.19 -8.90
N ARG A 40 5.33 0.20 -7.59
CA ARG A 40 5.61 -0.92 -6.68
C ARG A 40 4.90 -2.21 -7.12
N LEU A 41 3.61 -2.11 -7.42
CA LEU A 41 2.80 -3.25 -7.85
C LEU A 41 3.19 -3.77 -9.24
N SER A 42 3.60 -2.87 -10.14
CA SER A 42 4.14 -3.25 -11.45
C SER A 42 5.39 -4.13 -11.34
N ALA A 43 6.35 -3.75 -10.49
CA ALA A 43 7.54 -4.56 -10.25
C ALA A 43 7.21 -5.93 -9.64
N LEU A 44 6.30 -5.96 -8.66
CA LEU A 44 5.84 -7.22 -8.06
C LEU A 44 5.16 -8.13 -9.10
N ALA A 45 4.25 -7.59 -9.90
CA ALA A 45 3.54 -8.34 -10.93
C ALA A 45 4.47 -8.95 -11.99
N VAL A 46 5.54 -8.25 -12.37
CA VAL A 46 6.56 -8.77 -13.28
C VAL A 46 7.26 -9.98 -12.66
N ARG A 47 7.68 -9.87 -11.40
CA ARG A 47 8.31 -11.00 -10.69
C ARG A 47 7.36 -12.17 -10.53
N GLN A 48 6.12 -11.93 -10.12
CA GLN A 48 5.11 -12.98 -9.96
C GLN A 48 4.84 -13.69 -11.29
N SER A 49 4.69 -12.94 -12.38
CA SER A 49 4.52 -13.53 -13.72
C SER A 49 5.72 -14.39 -14.11
N ALA A 50 6.95 -13.94 -13.84
CA ALA A 50 8.17 -14.70 -14.13
C ALA A 50 8.31 -15.99 -13.30
N MET A 51 7.62 -16.06 -12.16
CA MET A 51 7.59 -17.22 -11.26
C MET A 51 6.31 -18.05 -11.43
N GLU A 52 5.48 -17.74 -12.43
CA GLU A 52 4.17 -18.38 -12.65
C GLU A 52 3.22 -18.32 -11.43
N ASP A 53 3.39 -17.31 -10.58
CA ASP A 53 2.56 -17.09 -9.39
C ASP A 53 1.14 -16.63 -9.81
N PRO A 54 0.07 -17.35 -9.41
CA PRO A 54 -1.31 -16.98 -9.76
C PRO A 54 -1.72 -15.60 -9.26
N GLU A 55 -1.07 -15.07 -8.21
CA GLU A 55 -1.32 -13.73 -7.68
C GLU A 55 -0.92 -12.61 -8.66
N ALA A 56 -0.12 -12.90 -9.69
CA ALA A 56 0.29 -11.92 -10.70
C ALA A 56 -0.91 -11.19 -11.33
N THR A 57 -2.01 -11.92 -11.56
CA THR A 57 -3.23 -11.34 -12.15
C THR A 57 -3.93 -10.39 -11.19
N ALA A 58 -4.04 -10.75 -9.90
CA ALA A 58 -4.61 -9.88 -8.88
C ALA A 58 -3.76 -8.63 -8.65
N THR A 59 -2.44 -8.77 -8.61
CA THR A 59 -1.50 -7.64 -8.49
C THR A 59 -1.59 -6.70 -9.68
N ARG A 60 -1.75 -7.22 -10.91
CA ARG A 60 -1.95 -6.38 -12.11
C ARG A 60 -3.24 -5.58 -12.06
N ARG A 61 -4.34 -6.16 -11.58
CA ARG A 61 -5.61 -5.43 -11.40
C ARG A 61 -5.44 -4.30 -10.39
N LEU A 62 -4.81 -4.58 -9.25
CA LEU A 62 -4.56 -3.55 -8.24
C LEU A 62 -3.66 -2.42 -8.76
N MET A 63 -2.63 -2.74 -9.56
CA MET A 63 -1.79 -1.75 -10.24
C MET A 63 -2.64 -0.86 -11.17
N GLN A 64 -3.56 -1.46 -11.95
CA GLN A 64 -4.45 -0.72 -12.85
C GLN A 64 -5.42 0.19 -12.09
N ASP A 65 -5.91 -0.24 -10.93
CA ASP A 65 -6.75 0.61 -10.07
C ASP A 65 -5.99 1.88 -9.64
N PHE A 66 -4.71 1.75 -9.27
CA PHE A 66 -3.86 2.91 -8.96
C PHE A 66 -3.57 3.78 -10.18
N ASP A 67 -3.45 3.21 -11.37
CA ASP A 67 -3.25 3.97 -12.61
C ASP A 67 -4.47 4.82 -12.95
N MET A 68 -5.66 4.24 -12.84
CA MET A 68 -6.92 4.97 -13.00
C MET A 68 -7.05 6.11 -11.98
N LEU A 69 -6.74 5.86 -10.70
CA LEU A 69 -6.77 6.89 -9.65
C LEU A 69 -5.76 8.00 -9.89
N LEU A 70 -4.57 7.64 -10.37
CA LEU A 70 -3.55 8.62 -10.77
C LEU A 70 -4.09 9.51 -11.89
N GLU A 71 -4.57 8.92 -12.98
CA GLU A 71 -5.11 9.67 -14.13
C GLU A 71 -6.22 10.64 -13.72
N ALA A 72 -7.13 10.21 -12.84
CA ALA A 72 -8.19 11.07 -12.32
C ALA A 72 -7.68 12.23 -11.45
N THR A 73 -6.52 12.08 -10.81
CA THR A 73 -5.95 13.09 -9.90
C THR A 73 -5.02 14.07 -10.61
N LEU A 74 -4.43 13.68 -11.74
CA LEU A 74 -3.40 14.45 -12.43
C LEU A 74 -3.82 15.89 -12.80
N PRO A 75 -5.03 16.18 -13.31
CA PRO A 75 -5.41 17.55 -13.65
C PRO A 75 -5.26 18.51 -12.47
N ALA A 76 -5.80 18.15 -11.30
CA ALA A 76 -5.69 18.98 -10.10
C ALA A 76 -4.25 19.06 -9.57
N ALA A 77 -3.46 17.99 -9.71
CA ALA A 77 -2.04 18.02 -9.35
C ALA A 77 -1.23 18.96 -10.26
N TYR A 78 -1.59 19.06 -11.54
CA TYR A 78 -0.98 20.01 -12.48
C TYR A 78 -1.36 21.45 -12.15
N ASP A 79 -2.61 21.70 -11.75
CA ASP A 79 -3.05 23.02 -11.24
C ASP A 79 -2.28 23.42 -9.96
N GLU A 80 -1.88 22.43 -9.14
CA GLU A 80 -0.99 22.62 -7.98
C GLU A 80 0.51 22.75 -8.36
N GLY A 81 0.85 22.75 -9.65
CA GLY A 81 2.21 23.01 -10.14
C GLY A 81 3.10 21.77 -10.33
N VAL A 82 2.53 20.55 -10.28
CA VAL A 82 3.28 19.33 -10.60
C VAL A 82 3.69 19.32 -12.07
N PRO A 83 4.98 19.12 -12.40
CA PRO A 83 5.40 18.98 -13.80
C PRO A 83 4.83 17.69 -14.45
N GLU A 84 4.44 17.75 -15.72
CA GLU A 84 3.85 16.59 -16.46
C GLU A 84 4.72 15.33 -16.44
N ARG A 85 6.04 15.47 -16.35
CA ARG A 85 6.97 14.31 -16.30
C ARG A 85 7.09 13.69 -14.91
N GLN A 86 6.67 14.40 -13.86
CA GLN A 86 6.86 14.00 -12.47
C GLN A 86 6.14 12.69 -12.09
N PRO A 87 4.92 12.39 -12.58
CA PRO A 87 4.26 11.10 -12.33
C PRO A 87 5.07 9.89 -12.81
N ARG A 88 5.74 10.00 -13.95
CA ARG A 88 6.62 8.94 -14.46
C ARG A 88 7.81 8.70 -13.54
N VAL A 89 8.40 9.77 -12.99
CA VAL A 89 9.52 9.68 -12.03
C VAL A 89 9.07 8.99 -10.75
N TRP A 90 7.90 9.34 -10.22
CA TRP A 90 7.34 8.69 -9.03
C TRP A 90 7.05 7.21 -9.25
N ARG A 91 6.50 6.83 -10.41
CA ARG A 91 6.29 5.42 -10.77
C ARG A 91 7.61 4.66 -10.85
N ALA A 92 8.61 5.22 -11.53
CA ALA A 92 9.94 4.60 -11.63
C ALA A 92 10.60 4.42 -10.26
N ARG A 93 10.43 5.37 -9.34
CA ARG A 93 10.88 5.25 -7.95
C ARG A 93 10.21 4.08 -7.23
N GLY A 94 8.89 3.94 -7.33
CA GLY A 94 8.18 2.81 -6.73
C GLY A 94 8.61 1.46 -7.30
N TRP A 95 8.82 1.40 -8.61
CA TRP A 95 9.30 0.18 -9.29
C TRP A 95 10.70 -0.22 -8.80
N THR A 96 11.64 0.72 -8.80
CA THR A 96 13.04 0.47 -8.41
C THR A 96 13.17 0.05 -6.94
N GLU A 97 12.35 0.60 -6.04
CA GLU A 97 12.29 0.17 -4.65
C GLU A 97 11.95 -1.32 -4.52
N ILE A 98 10.86 -1.77 -5.16
CA ILE A 98 10.42 -3.18 -5.07
C ILE A 98 11.36 -4.11 -5.82
N ALA A 99 11.84 -3.73 -7.00
CA ALA A 99 12.82 -4.53 -7.74
C ALA A 99 14.10 -4.74 -6.91
N GLY A 100 14.57 -3.70 -6.21
CA GLY A 100 15.71 -3.79 -5.31
C GLY A 100 15.46 -4.74 -4.12
N LEU A 101 14.30 -4.64 -3.48
CA LEU A 101 13.92 -5.52 -2.37
C LEU A 101 13.75 -6.98 -2.81
N LEU A 102 13.18 -7.22 -3.99
CA LEU A 102 13.05 -8.56 -4.57
C LEU A 102 14.43 -9.17 -4.83
N ARG A 103 15.35 -8.42 -5.42
CA ARG A 103 16.74 -8.86 -5.63
C ARG A 103 17.41 -9.21 -4.30
N GLU A 104 17.32 -8.35 -3.29
CA GLU A 104 17.93 -8.61 -1.98
C GLU A 104 17.29 -9.83 -1.28
N THR A 105 16.00 -10.08 -1.49
CA THR A 105 15.32 -11.26 -0.93
C THR A 105 15.85 -12.57 -1.53
N HIS A 106 16.22 -12.57 -2.81
CA HIS A 106 16.59 -13.80 -3.53
C HIS A 106 18.11 -14.02 -3.64
N ASP A 107 18.89 -12.94 -3.75
CA ASP A 107 20.30 -13.03 -4.12
C ASP A 107 21.25 -12.71 -2.96
N SER A 108 20.72 -12.28 -1.80
CA SER A 108 21.58 -11.90 -0.67
C SER A 108 22.17 -13.14 0.00
N PRO A 109 23.51 -13.20 0.19
CA PRO A 109 24.16 -14.29 0.92
C PRO A 109 23.98 -14.17 2.45
N ASP A 110 23.44 -13.05 2.93
CA ASP A 110 23.20 -12.76 4.34
C ASP A 110 21.71 -12.96 4.63
N ALA A 111 21.38 -14.02 5.37
CA ALA A 111 20.01 -14.38 5.71
C ALA A 111 19.26 -13.24 6.43
N GLY A 112 19.93 -12.50 7.30
CA GLY A 112 19.32 -11.38 8.01
C GLY A 112 18.99 -10.21 7.08
N ARG A 113 19.80 -9.98 6.03
CA ARG A 113 19.47 -8.99 4.99
C ARG A 113 18.30 -9.44 4.13
N ALA A 114 18.27 -10.70 3.72
CA ALA A 114 17.15 -11.26 2.96
C ALA A 114 15.82 -11.17 3.73
N GLU A 115 15.82 -11.54 5.02
CA GLU A 115 14.64 -11.44 5.89
C GLU A 115 14.12 -10.01 6.04
N ARG A 116 15.02 -9.04 6.28
CA ARG A 116 14.65 -7.63 6.37
C ARG A 116 14.13 -7.08 5.05
N ALA A 117 14.67 -7.53 3.92
CA ALA A 117 14.18 -7.14 2.59
C ALA A 117 12.77 -7.69 2.33
N ALA A 118 12.52 -8.96 2.67
CA ALA A 118 11.20 -9.59 2.57
C ALA A 118 10.15 -8.89 3.48
N ALA A 119 10.54 -8.52 4.70
CA ALA A 119 9.68 -7.79 5.62
C ALA A 119 9.29 -6.41 5.07
N GLN A 120 10.27 -5.67 4.53
CA GLN A 120 10.04 -4.36 3.91
C GLN A 120 9.18 -4.49 2.66
N LEU A 121 9.45 -5.46 1.78
CA LEU A 121 8.65 -5.75 0.59
C LEU A 121 7.17 -5.95 0.98
N THR A 122 6.94 -6.82 1.96
CA THR A 122 5.59 -7.11 2.46
C THR A 122 4.91 -5.86 3.00
N GLN A 123 5.62 -5.05 3.79
CA GLN A 123 5.10 -3.81 4.35
C GLN A 123 4.73 -2.80 3.26
N ARG A 124 5.59 -2.59 2.26
CA ARG A 124 5.34 -1.61 1.17
C ARG A 124 4.13 -1.99 0.32
N ILE A 125 3.97 -3.26 0.01
CA ILE A 125 2.83 -3.75 -0.77
C ILE A 125 1.54 -3.67 0.05
N ARG A 126 1.59 -4.02 1.34
CA ARG A 126 0.46 -3.87 2.25
C ARG A 126 0.01 -2.41 2.36
N GLN A 127 0.96 -1.48 2.53
CA GLN A 127 0.66 -0.04 2.55
C GLN A 127 -0.11 0.42 1.32
N CYS A 128 0.22 -0.10 0.13
CA CYS A 128 -0.55 0.21 -1.07
C CYS A 128 -1.93 -0.45 -1.07
N ARG A 129 -2.04 -1.73 -0.68
CA ARG A 129 -3.34 -2.42 -0.61
C ARG A 129 -4.33 -1.72 0.32
N ASP A 130 -3.86 -1.32 1.50
CA ASP A 130 -4.69 -0.72 2.54
C ASP A 130 -5.23 0.67 2.15
N LEU A 131 -4.70 1.31 1.10
CA LEU A 131 -5.20 2.61 0.62
C LEU A 131 -6.52 2.52 -0.14
N ILE A 132 -6.78 1.41 -0.84
CA ILE A 132 -7.94 1.29 -1.75
C ILE A 132 -8.83 0.09 -1.45
N LEU A 133 -8.32 -0.87 -0.68
CA LEU A 133 -9.12 -1.97 -0.13
C LEU A 133 -9.34 -1.67 1.36
N PRO A 134 -10.53 -1.21 1.80
CA PRO A 134 -10.83 -1.19 3.22
C PRO A 134 -10.66 -2.62 3.76
N ALA A 135 -10.08 -2.74 4.95
CA ALA A 135 -9.89 -4.02 5.64
C ALA A 135 -11.23 -4.67 6.00
N ASN A 136 -11.96 -5.17 5.01
CA ASN A 136 -13.18 -5.94 5.18
C ASN A 136 -12.81 -7.41 5.33
N GLY A 137 -12.06 -7.72 6.38
CA GLY A 137 -11.87 -9.08 6.87
C GLY A 137 -12.40 -9.16 8.29
N PRO A 138 -13.13 -10.23 8.68
CA PRO A 138 -13.46 -10.44 10.08
C PRO A 138 -12.16 -10.48 10.91
N PRO A 139 -12.19 -10.05 12.19
CA PRO A 139 -11.02 -10.14 13.06
C PRO A 139 -10.53 -11.59 13.06
N ARG A 140 -9.25 -11.80 12.74
CA ARG A 140 -8.62 -13.10 12.98
C ARG A 140 -8.60 -13.30 14.50
N GLN A 141 -9.37 -14.29 14.96
CA GLN A 141 -9.35 -14.80 16.33
C GLN A 141 -7.99 -15.41 16.63
#